data_AF-A0AA86N3B4-F1
#
_entry.id   AF-A0AA86N3B4-F1
#
_cell.length_a   1.000
_cell.length_b   1.000
_cell.length_c   1.000
_cell.angle_alpha   90.00
_cell.angle_beta   90.00
_cell.angle_gamma   90.00
#
_symmetry.space_group_name_H-M   'P 1'
#
loop_
_entity.id
_entity.type
_entity.pdbx_description
1 polymer ?
#
loop_
_entity_poly.entity_id
_entity_poly.type
_entity_poly.pdbx_seq_one_letter_code
_entity_poly.pdbx_strand_id
1 'polypeptide(L)' 'MTKAIETAIKLLETLPESTQEHLVEELRRLALDAQDEAKWDELFARSDRLQAAARKARQEIAAGNASDMDFDRL' A
#
# COMPACT_ATOMS: atom_id res chain seq x y z
N MET A 1 18.53 7.15 -11.66
CA MET A 1 17.23 7.36 -12.31
C MET A 1 17.00 6.19 -13.26
N THR A 2 15.78 5.63 -13.35
CA THR A 2 15.50 4.54 -14.28
C THR A 2 15.03 5.11 -15.62
N LYS A 3 15.20 4.38 -16.73
CA LYS A 3 14.65 4.79 -18.04
C LYS A 3 13.16 5.12 -17.98
N ALA A 4 12.40 4.37 -17.18
CA ALA A 4 10.98 4.61 -16.98
C ALA A 4 10.70 6.00 -16.35
N ILE A 5 11.49 6.41 -15.35
CA ILE A 5 11.37 7.73 -14.72
C ILE A 5 11.73 8.84 -15.71
N GLU A 6 12.80 8.66 -16.48
CA GLU A 6 13.19 9.63 -17.53
C GLU A 6 12.09 9.80 -18.59
N THR A 7 11.47 8.70 -19.02
CA THR A 7 10.33 8.76 -19.94
C THR A 7 9.13 9.44 -19.31
N ALA A 8 8.82 9.16 -18.04
CA ALA A 8 7.71 9.80 -17.34
C ALA A 8 7.90 11.32 -17.24
N ILE A 9 9.11 11.79 -16.90
CA ILE A 9 9.42 13.23 -16.85
C ILE A 9 9.19 13.89 -18.21
N LYS A 10 9.70 13.29 -19.30
CA LYS A 10 9.49 13.82 -20.65
C LYS A 10 8.03 13.87 -21.08
N LEU A 11 7.21 12.92 -20.61
CA LEU A 11 5.76 12.93 -20.85
C LEU A 11 5.04 14.01 -20.04
N LEU A 12 5.52 14.32 -18.83
CA LEU A 12 4.97 15.42 -18.02
C LEU A 12 5.29 16.77 -18.64
N GLU A 13 6.52 16.96 -19.13
CA GLU A 13 6.99 18.20 -19.75
C GLU A 13 6.18 18.59 -21.01
N THR A 14 5.50 17.64 -21.67
CA THR A 14 4.68 17.93 -22.86
C THR A 14 3.28 18.47 -22.54
N LEU A 15 2.87 18.41 -21.27
CA LEU A 15 1.54 18.85 -20.83
C LEU A 15 1.52 20.36 -20.52
N PRO A 16 0.35 21.02 -20.56
CA PRO A 16 0.20 22.38 -20.06
C PRO A 16 0.58 22.49 -18.58
N GLU A 17 1.15 23.62 -18.16
CA GLU A 17 1.64 23.85 -16.79
C GLU A 17 0.57 23.57 -15.72
N SER A 18 -0.67 24.02 -15.92
CA SER A 18 -1.78 23.72 -15.01
C SER A 18 -2.10 22.24 -14.88
N THR A 19 -1.86 21.46 -15.94
CA THR A 19 -2.03 20.00 -15.93
C THR A 19 -0.84 19.31 -15.26
N GLN A 20 0.38 19.84 -15.43
CA GLN A 20 1.57 19.35 -14.73
C GLN A 20 1.41 19.51 -13.22
N GLU A 21 0.99 20.69 -12.75
CA GLU A 21 0.76 20.96 -11.32
C GLU A 21 -0.26 20.00 -10.71
N HIS A 22 -1.41 19.81 -11.38
CA HIS A 22 -2.43 18.87 -10.91
C HIS A 22 -1.91 17.44 -10.82
N LEU A 23 -1.18 17.00 -11.85
CA LEU A 23 -0.66 15.63 -11.91
C LEU A 23 0.47 15.39 -10.90
N VAL A 24 1.27 16.40 -10.58
CA VAL A 24 2.29 16.33 -9.52
C VAL A 24 1.64 16.06 -8.16
N GLU A 25 0.49 16.68 -7.86
CA GLU A 25 -0.22 16.44 -6.61
C GLU A 25 -0.81 15.03 -6.54
N GLU A 26 -1.35 14.50 -7.64
CA GLU A 26 -1.81 13.12 -7.69
C GLU A 26 -0.65 12.11 -7.57
N LEU A 27 0.49 12.39 -8.22
CA LEU A 27 1.70 11.56 -8.07
C LEU A 27 2.26 11.60 -6.64
N ARG A 28 2.16 12.74 -5.95
CA ARG A 28 2.52 12.86 -4.53
C ARG A 28 1.65 11.94 -3.67
N ARG A 29 0.33 11.93 -3.89
CA ARG A 29 -0.59 11.02 -3.18
C ARG A 29 -0.20 9.56 -3.42
N LEU A 30 -0.05 9.16 -4.69
CA LEU A 30 0.33 7.80 -5.06
C LEU A 30 1.68 7.38 -4.44
N ALA A 31 2.65 8.29 -4.38
CA ALA A 31 3.95 8.01 -3.79
C ALA A 31 3.91 7.84 -2.26
N LEU A 32 3.01 8.56 -1.57
CA LEU A 32 2.79 8.39 -0.14
C LEU A 32 2.12 7.04 0.16
N ASP A 33 1.05 6.71 -0.56
CA ASP A 33 0.34 5.44 -0.41
C ASP A 33 1.29 4.24 -0.64
N ALA A 34 2.12 4.32 -1.68
CA ALA A 34 3.11 3.28 -1.97
C ALA A 34 4.21 3.16 -0.91
N GLN A 35 4.63 4.27 -0.29
CA GLN A 35 5.60 4.23 0.80
C GLN A 35 5.01 3.63 2.08
N ASP A 36 3.77 3.96 2.39
CA ASP A 36 3.07 3.40 3.54
C ASP A 36 2.87 1.89 3.37
N GLU A 37 2.45 1.43 2.20
CA GLU A 37 2.32 -0.01 1.90
C GLU A 37 3.66 -0.73 2.02
N ALA A 38 4.73 -0.18 1.42
CA ALA A 38 6.06 -0.78 1.50
C ALA A 38 6.58 -0.86 2.94
N LYS A 39 6.27 0.14 3.77
CA LYS A 39 6.59 0.15 5.19
C LYS A 39 5.79 -0.90 5.95
N TRP A 40 4.50 -1.08 5.63
CA TRP A 40 3.68 -2.14 6.19
C TRP A 40 4.23 -3.53 5.85
N ASP A 41 4.58 -3.75 4.59
CA ASP A 41 5.18 -5.00 4.12
C ASP A 41 6.49 -5.31 4.87
N GLU A 42 7.36 -4.31 5.02
CA GLU A 42 8.62 -4.47 5.74
C GLU A 42 8.40 -4.80 7.23
N LEU A 43 7.49 -4.08 7.89
CA LEU A 43 7.16 -4.31 9.29
C LEU A 43 6.53 -5.69 9.51
N PHE A 44 5.69 -6.14 8.58
CA PHE A 44 5.09 -7.46 8.62
C PHE A 44 6.12 -8.57 8.36
N ALA A 45 6.99 -8.40 7.36
CA ALA A 45 8.06 -9.34 7.04
C ALA A 45 9.04 -9.51 8.21
N ARG A 46 9.33 -8.44 8.95
CA ARG A 46 10.24 -8.46 10.10
C ARG A 46 9.60 -8.94 11.41
N SER A 47 8.28 -9.11 11.45
CA SER A 47 7.56 -9.45 12.70
C SER A 47 7.08 -10.89 12.72
N ASP A 48 7.95 -11.77 13.23
CA ASP A 48 7.63 -13.19 13.46
C ASP A 48 6.39 -13.36 14.36
N ARG A 49 6.20 -12.44 15.32
CA ARG A 49 5.04 -12.46 16.23
C ARG A 49 3.74 -12.16 15.51
N LEU A 50 3.72 -11.21 14.57
CA LEU A 50 2.51 -10.90 13.78
C LEU A 50 2.18 -12.04 12.81
N GLN A 51 3.20 -12.63 12.18
CA GLN A 51 3.00 -13.80 11.32
C GLN A 51 2.47 -15.00 12.10
N ALA A 52 3.02 -15.26 13.30
CA ALA A 52 2.55 -16.32 14.17
C ALA A 52 1.10 -16.07 14.66
N ALA A 53 0.78 -14.83 15.05
CA ALA A 53 -0.57 -14.46 15.45
C ALA A 53 -1.58 -14.61 14.30
N ALA A 54 -1.21 -14.18 13.09
CA ALA A 54 -2.05 -14.34 11.91
C ALA A 54 -2.28 -15.81 11.56
N ARG A 55 -1.25 -16.67 11.66
CA ARG A 55 -1.39 -18.12 11.48
C ARG A 55 -2.31 -18.73 12.53
N LYS A 56 -2.16 -18.34 13.80
CA LYS A 56 -3.01 -18.82 14.90
C LYS A 56 -4.47 -18.41 14.69
N ALA A 57 -4.74 -17.16 14.32
CA ALA A 57 -6.09 -16.68 14.04
C ALA A 57 -6.75 -17.50 12.91
N ARG A 58 -6.02 -17.78 11.83
CA ARG A 58 -6.51 -18.65 10.74
C ARG A 58 -6.83 -20.08 11.20
N GLN A 59 -6.00 -20.65 12.09
CA GLN A 59 -6.25 -21.97 12.66
C GLN A 59 -7.49 -21.97 13.57
N GLU A 60 -7.68 -20.93 14.38
CA GLU A 60 -8.86 -20.80 15.25
C GLU A 60 -10.15 -20.62 14.43
N ILE A 61 -10.10 -19.86 13.33
CA ILE A 61 -11.23 -19.75 12.40
C ILE A 61 -11.53 -21.11 11.74
N ALA A 62 -10.50 -21.81 11.24
CA ALA A 62 -10.67 -23.15 10.64
C ALA A 62 -11.20 -24.19 11.62
N ALA A 63 -10.85 -24.06 12.91
CA ALA A 63 -11.36 -24.90 13.99
C ALA A 63 -12.78 -24.53 14.45
N GLY A 64 -13.37 -23.44 13.91
CA GLY A 64 -14.69 -22.93 14.31
C GLY A 64 -14.69 -22.20 15.66
N ASN A 65 -13.52 -21.90 16.21
CA ASN A 65 -13.36 -21.21 17.50
C ASN A 65 -13.38 -19.68 17.35
N ALA A 66 -13.29 -19.17 16.13
CA ALA A 66 -13.34 -17.76 15.81
C ALA A 66 -14.09 -17.52 14.49
N SER A 67 -14.67 -16.34 14.34
CA SER A 67 -15.31 -15.87 13.09
C SER A 67 -14.70 -14.55 12.66
N ASP A 68 -14.87 -14.20 11.38
CA ASP A 68 -14.48 -12.89 10.88
C ASP A 68 -15.18 -11.78 11.69
N MET A 69 -14.49 -10.65 11.82
CA MET A 69 -15.02 -9.48 12.52
C MET A 69 -16.19 -8.89 11.73
N ASP A 70 -17.38 -8.91 12.33
CA ASP A 70 -18.59 -8.30 11.77
C ASP A 70 -18.63 -6.81 12.15
N PHE A 71 -18.26 -5.95 11.19
CA PHE A 71 -18.18 -4.51 11.39
C PHE A 71 -19.56 -3.82 11.48
N ASP A 72 -20.64 -4.48 11.05
CA ASP A 72 -22.00 -3.95 11.10
C ASP A 72 -22.65 -4.14 12.49
N ARG A 73 -22.00 -4.90 13.38
CA ARG A 73 -22.45 -5.17 14.75
C ARG A 73 -21.66 -4.40 15.82
N LEU A 74 -20.85 -3.44 15.41
CA LEU A 74 -20.04 -2.60 16.31
C LEU A 74 -20.78 -1.34 16.77
#